data_AF-A0A960BKU2-F1
#
_entry.id   AF-A0A960BKU2-F1
#
_cell.length_a   1.000
_cell.length_b   1.000
_cell.length_c   1.000
_cell.angle_alpha   90.00
_cell.angle_beta   90.00
_cell.angle_gamma   90.00
#
_symmetry.space_group_name_H-M   'P 1'
#
loop_
_entity.id
_entity.type
_entity.pdbx_description
1 polymer ?
#
loop_
_entity_poly.entity_id
_entity_poly.type
_entity_poly.pdbx_seq_one_letter_code
_entity_poly.pdbx_strand_id
1 'polypeptide(L)'
;SVEDDNTHTVNVVGFRWSWAFNYVDEDVYDVGTPDEFPTLWVPVDEKVRFELTSPDVIHSFWVPQWLFKMDVIPGKLNQFEITPTQTGEFAGKCAELCGVDHSRMLFNVKVVPRAEYDAHIEELRKAGFTGQLETGRVDRSGVPGPEGYKTT
;
A
#
# COMPACT_ATOMS: atom_id res chain seq x y z
N SER A 1 -27.29 4.20 -6.04
CA SER A 1 -26.14 3.48 -6.61
C SER A 1 -25.77 2.45 -5.57
N VAL A 2 -25.87 1.16 -5.90
CA VAL A 2 -25.50 0.11 -4.94
C VAL A 2 -23.97 0.17 -4.84
N GLU A 3 -23.45 0.59 -3.70
CA GLU A 3 -22.02 0.46 -3.38
C GLU A 3 -21.68 -1.03 -3.42
N ASP A 4 -20.69 -1.38 -4.23
CA ASP A 4 -20.20 -2.73 -4.43
C ASP A 4 -19.53 -3.18 -3.11
N ASP A 5 -20.23 -4.04 -2.36
CA ASP A 5 -19.99 -4.35 -0.94
C ASP A 5 -18.68 -5.11 -0.64
N ASN A 6 -17.96 -5.55 -1.68
CA ASN A 6 -16.69 -6.26 -1.59
C ASN A 6 -15.50 -5.49 -2.21
N THR A 7 -15.47 -4.18 -2.04
CA THR A 7 -14.30 -3.37 -2.42
C THR A 7 -13.40 -3.13 -1.23
N HIS A 8 -12.18 -3.67 -1.26
CA HIS A 8 -11.13 -3.40 -0.28
C HIS A 8 -10.32 -2.18 -0.67
N THR A 9 -9.96 -1.34 0.28
CA THR A 9 -9.13 -0.16 0.05
C THR A 9 -7.76 -0.35 0.67
N VAL A 10 -6.73 -0.36 -0.18
CA VAL A 10 -5.33 -0.41 0.28
C VAL A 10 -4.64 0.87 -0.12
N ASN A 11 -4.14 1.62 0.86
CA ASN A 11 -3.23 2.72 0.60
C ASN A 11 -1.78 2.21 0.53
N VAL A 12 -1.20 2.28 -0.66
CA VAL A 12 0.18 1.92 -0.93
C VAL A 12 1.07 3.14 -0.75
N VAL A 13 2.06 3.00 0.13
CA VAL A 13 2.97 4.07 0.51
C VAL A 13 4.34 3.76 -0.05
N GLY A 14 4.81 4.60 -0.97
CA GLY A 14 6.22 4.58 -1.38
C GLY A 14 7.00 5.58 -0.52
N PHE A 15 8.04 5.13 0.17
CA PHE A 15 8.94 6.01 0.93
C PHE A 15 10.38 5.54 0.81
N ARG A 16 11.36 6.39 1.12
CA ARG A 16 12.78 6.07 1.03
C ARG A 16 13.18 5.07 2.13
N TRP A 17 13.62 3.85 1.83
CA TRP A 17 13.57 3.11 0.55
C TRP A 17 12.86 1.78 0.78
N SER A 18 11.56 1.83 1.09
CA SER A 18 10.71 0.66 1.26
C SER A 18 9.24 1.02 0.96
N TRP A 19 8.35 0.10 1.29
CA TRP A 19 6.92 0.21 1.06
C TRP A 19 6.14 -0.01 2.36
N ALA A 20 4.94 0.55 2.41
CA ALA A 20 3.93 0.16 3.39
C ALA A 20 2.57 0.00 2.72
N PHE A 21 1.73 -0.82 3.33
CA PHE A 21 0.38 -1.11 2.89
C PHE A 21 -0.56 -0.85 4.06
N ASN A 22 -1.33 0.24 3.99
CA ASN A 22 -2.41 0.51 4.92
C ASN A 22 -3.67 -0.19 4.40
N TYR A 23 -4.19 -1.15 5.15
CA TYR A 23 -5.48 -1.78 4.94
C TYR A 23 -6.55 -0.87 5.55
N VAL A 24 -7.09 0.02 4.73
CA VAL A 24 -7.81 1.20 5.19
C VAL A 24 -9.12 0.81 5.87
N ASP A 25 -9.79 -0.21 5.35
CA ASP A 25 -11.10 -0.66 5.85
C ASP A 25 -10.94 -1.48 7.15
N GLU A 26 -9.82 -2.19 7.30
CA GLU A 26 -9.50 -3.04 8.45
C GLU A 26 -8.73 -2.34 9.57
N ASP A 27 -8.29 -1.10 9.31
CA ASP A 27 -7.50 -0.24 10.21
C ASP A 27 -6.25 -0.96 10.75
N VAL A 28 -5.49 -1.56 9.84
CA VAL A 28 -4.17 -2.16 10.10
C VAL A 28 -3.19 -1.80 8.99
N TYR A 29 -1.90 -2.03 9.21
CA TYR A 29 -0.89 -1.81 8.20
C TYR A 29 0.19 -2.89 8.19
N ASP A 30 0.87 -3.03 7.06
CA ASP A 30 2.15 -3.74 6.95
C ASP A 30 3.22 -2.75 6.46
N VAL A 31 4.44 -2.87 6.94
CA VAL A 31 5.55 -1.97 6.60
C VAL A 31 6.86 -2.72 6.58
N GLY A 32 7.64 -2.47 5.53
CA GLY A 32 8.94 -3.11 5.37
C GLY A 32 10.11 -2.17 5.59
N THR A 33 11.28 -2.74 5.35
CA THR A 33 12.57 -2.05 5.30
C THR A 33 13.28 -2.43 3.99
N PRO A 34 14.45 -1.85 3.66
CA PRO A 34 15.25 -2.30 2.53
C PRO A 34 15.83 -3.73 2.68
N ASP A 35 15.81 -4.30 3.89
CA ASP A 35 16.34 -5.64 4.20
C ASP A 35 15.21 -6.67 4.39
N GLU A 36 14.01 -6.22 4.77
CA GLU A 36 12.83 -7.05 4.99
C GLU A 36 11.65 -6.48 4.20
N PHE A 37 11.28 -7.15 3.12
CA PHE A 37 10.26 -6.66 2.21
C PHE A 37 8.85 -6.83 2.81
N PRO A 38 7.98 -5.82 2.73
CA PRO A 38 6.59 -5.97 3.12
C PRO A 38 5.85 -6.85 2.11
N THR A 39 4.71 -7.40 2.51
CA THR A 39 3.87 -8.21 1.63
C THR A 39 2.50 -7.59 1.47
N LEU A 40 2.14 -7.24 0.24
CA LEU A 40 0.79 -6.82 -0.12
C LEU A 40 -0.11 -8.05 -0.23
N TRP A 41 -0.95 -8.28 0.77
CA TRP A 41 -2.01 -9.28 0.72
C TRP A 41 -3.29 -8.72 0.10
N VAL A 42 -3.91 -9.47 -0.79
CA VAL A 42 -5.20 -9.14 -1.39
C VAL A 42 -6.06 -10.40 -1.60
N PRO A 43 -7.38 -10.30 -1.45
CA PRO A 43 -8.28 -11.43 -1.72
C PRO A 43 -8.46 -11.67 -3.23
N VAL A 44 -8.49 -12.94 -3.62
CA VAL A 44 -8.85 -13.37 -4.99
C VAL A 44 -10.34 -13.17 -5.25
N ASP A 45 -10.68 -12.84 -6.49
CA ASP A 45 -12.04 -12.60 -7.01
C ASP A 45 -12.79 -11.43 -6.33
N GLU A 46 -12.09 -10.61 -5.56
CA GLU A 46 -12.60 -9.43 -4.88
C GLU A 46 -11.93 -8.16 -5.43
N LYS A 47 -12.68 -7.05 -5.45
CA LYS A 47 -12.17 -5.78 -5.99
C LYS A 47 -11.28 -5.11 -4.94
N VAL A 48 -10.12 -4.65 -5.36
CA VAL A 48 -9.21 -3.87 -4.53
C VAL A 48 -8.94 -2.53 -5.18
N ARG A 49 -9.28 -1.46 -4.46
CA ARG A 49 -8.90 -0.09 -4.77
C ARG A 49 -7.56 0.22 -4.12
N PHE A 50 -6.59 0.57 -4.95
CA PHE A 50 -5.28 1.04 -4.51
C PHE A 50 -5.21 2.55 -4.57
N GLU A 51 -4.82 3.15 -3.45
CA GLU A 51 -4.55 4.58 -3.32
C GLU A 51 -3.05 4.78 -3.13
N LEU A 52 -2.40 5.50 -4.03
CA LEU A 52 -0.94 5.66 -4.05
C LEU A 52 -0.54 7.00 -3.46
N THR A 53 0.30 6.97 -2.43
CA THR A 53 0.80 8.16 -1.74
C THR A 53 2.29 8.05 -1.44
N SER A 54 2.99 9.18 -1.44
CA SER A 54 4.38 9.26 -1.00
C SER A 54 4.57 10.47 -0.08
N PRO A 55 5.24 10.32 1.08
CA PRO A 55 5.58 11.43 1.95
C PRO A 55 6.90 12.14 1.53
N ASP A 56 7.64 11.61 0.55
CA ASP A 56 9.00 12.10 0.24
C ASP A 56 9.27 12.41 -1.24
N VAL A 57 9.68 11.42 -2.03
CA VAL A 57 10.09 11.54 -3.42
C VAL A 57 9.13 10.76 -4.31
N ILE A 58 9.28 10.91 -5.63
CA ILE A 58 8.52 10.11 -6.58
C ILE A 58 9.01 8.67 -6.55
N HIS A 59 8.08 7.74 -6.47
CA HIS A 59 8.28 6.31 -6.70
C HIS A 59 7.34 5.84 -7.82
N SER A 60 7.37 4.57 -8.17
CA SER A 60 6.37 4.01 -9.10
C SER A 60 6.05 2.58 -8.73
N PHE A 61 4.81 2.34 -8.32
CA PHE A 61 4.32 1.02 -7.91
C PHE A 61 4.17 0.15 -9.15
N TRP A 62 4.86 -0.99 -9.18
CA TRP A 62 4.78 -1.92 -10.29
C TRP A 62 4.71 -3.36 -9.81
N VAL A 63 3.66 -4.07 -10.26
CA VAL A 63 3.53 -5.53 -10.18
C VAL A 63 3.60 -6.07 -11.61
N PRO A 64 4.75 -6.62 -12.06
CA PRO A 64 4.92 -7.09 -13.44
C PRO A 64 3.87 -8.09 -13.91
N GLN A 65 3.41 -8.98 -13.03
CA GLN A 65 2.40 -9.97 -13.38
C GLN A 65 1.04 -9.36 -13.69
N TRP A 66 0.72 -8.20 -13.12
CA TRP A 66 -0.50 -7.46 -13.44
C TRP A 66 -0.35 -6.59 -14.70
N LEU A 67 0.85 -6.55 -15.29
CA LEU A 67 1.22 -5.67 -16.41
C LEU A 67 0.88 -4.20 -16.17
N PHE A 68 0.78 -3.82 -14.89
CA PHE A 68 0.28 -2.52 -14.46
C PHE A 68 1.29 -1.83 -13.56
N LYS A 69 1.59 -0.58 -13.91
CA LYS A 69 2.37 0.32 -13.08
C LYS A 69 1.68 1.68 -12.96
N MET A 70 1.89 2.35 -11.84
CA MET A 70 1.42 3.71 -11.64
C MET A 70 2.34 4.46 -10.69
N ASP A 71 2.60 5.72 -11.02
CA ASP A 71 3.52 6.55 -10.24
C ASP A 71 2.93 6.91 -8.88
N VAL A 72 3.81 7.00 -7.89
CA VAL A 72 3.50 7.40 -6.52
C VAL A 72 4.13 8.77 -6.32
N ILE A 73 3.31 9.82 -6.32
CA ILE A 73 3.79 11.20 -6.41
C ILE A 73 3.42 11.96 -5.13
N PRO A 74 4.37 12.58 -4.43
CA PRO A 74 4.08 13.41 -3.27
C PRO A 74 3.05 14.51 -3.58
N GLY A 75 2.05 14.68 -2.72
CA GLY A 75 0.97 15.67 -2.89
C GLY A 75 -0.02 15.37 -4.01
N LYS A 76 -0.02 14.14 -4.55
CA LYS A 76 -0.99 13.71 -5.56
C LYS A 76 -1.50 12.31 -5.27
N LEU A 77 -2.81 12.19 -5.03
CA LEU A 77 -3.46 10.90 -4.95
C LEU A 77 -3.70 10.32 -6.34
N ASN A 78 -2.88 9.35 -6.73
CA ASN A 78 -3.17 8.46 -7.84
C ASN A 78 -3.93 7.23 -7.30
N GLN A 79 -4.88 6.72 -8.06
CA GLN A 79 -5.66 5.54 -7.64
C GLN A 79 -6.03 4.66 -8.83
N PHE A 80 -6.17 3.37 -8.58
CA PHE A 80 -6.65 2.39 -9.56
C PHE A 80 -7.33 1.22 -8.85
N GLU A 81 -8.07 0.41 -9.61
CA GLU A 81 -8.76 -0.76 -9.10
C GLU A 81 -8.34 -1.98 -9.89
N ILE A 82 -8.20 -3.12 -9.20
CA ILE A 82 -8.00 -4.43 -9.83
C ILE A 82 -8.92 -5.45 -9.16
N THR A 83 -9.24 -6.53 -9.88
CA THR A 83 -9.80 -7.75 -9.30
C THR A 83 -8.87 -8.91 -9.67
N PRO A 84 -8.03 -9.39 -8.75
CA PRO A 84 -7.14 -10.51 -9.03
C PRO A 84 -7.96 -11.80 -9.21
N THR A 85 -7.74 -12.55 -10.29
CA THR A 85 -8.52 -13.76 -10.60
C THR A 85 -7.74 -15.07 -10.42
N GLN A 86 -6.51 -14.98 -9.91
CA GLN A 86 -5.64 -16.14 -9.69
C GLN A 86 -4.85 -15.96 -8.39
N THR A 87 -4.98 -16.94 -7.50
CA THR A 87 -4.15 -17.02 -6.28
C THR A 87 -2.69 -17.24 -6.62
N GLY A 88 -1.79 -16.71 -5.80
CA GLY A 88 -0.35 -16.92 -5.95
C GLY A 88 0.49 -15.85 -5.27
N GLU A 89 1.81 -16.03 -5.36
CA GLU A 89 2.80 -15.07 -4.90
C GLU A 89 3.45 -14.38 -6.10
N PHE A 90 3.55 -13.06 -6.03
CA PHE A 90 4.14 -12.24 -7.09
C PHE A 90 5.15 -11.25 -6.49
N ALA A 91 6.08 -10.80 -7.32
CA ALA A 91 7.02 -9.76 -6.94
C ALA A 91 6.51 -8.39 -7.37
N GLY A 92 6.73 -7.41 -6.52
CA GLY A 92 6.54 -6.00 -6.80
C GLY A 92 7.85 -5.22 -6.65
N LYS A 93 7.95 -4.10 -7.36
CA LYS A 93 9.14 -3.24 -7.30
C LYS A 93 8.85 -1.79 -7.64
N CYS A 94 9.75 -0.91 -7.25
CA CYS A 94 9.79 0.46 -7.74
C CYS A 94 10.22 0.49 -9.22
N ALA A 95 9.52 1.28 -10.04
CA ALA A 95 9.79 1.43 -11.47
C ALA A 95 10.28 2.83 -11.90
N GLU A 96 10.48 3.73 -10.94
CA GLU A 96 10.96 5.11 -11.17
C GLU A 96 12.16 5.40 -10.26
N LEU A 97 13.22 6.01 -10.80
CA LEU A 97 14.47 6.23 -10.07
C LEU A 97 14.25 7.16 -8.86
N CYS A 98 14.24 6.58 -7.66
CA CYS A 98 13.91 7.27 -6.41
C CYS A 98 15.10 7.46 -5.46
N GLY A 99 16.32 7.32 -5.99
CA GLY A 99 17.57 7.60 -5.26
C GLY A 99 18.49 6.39 -5.10
N VAL A 100 19.36 6.43 -4.08
CA VAL A 100 20.54 5.56 -3.95
C VAL A 100 20.19 4.08 -3.85
N ASP A 101 19.12 3.75 -3.12
CA ASP A 101 18.67 2.38 -2.89
C ASP A 101 17.44 2.00 -3.74
N HIS A 102 17.21 2.71 -4.85
CA HIS A 102 16.07 2.46 -5.75
C HIS A 102 15.93 0.97 -6.15
N SER A 103 17.05 0.30 -6.46
CA SER A 103 17.05 -1.11 -6.89
C SER A 103 16.62 -2.09 -5.79
N ARG A 104 16.61 -1.64 -4.52
CA ARG A 104 16.25 -2.44 -3.35
C ARG A 104 14.79 -2.26 -2.93
N MET A 105 14.05 -1.36 -3.57
CA MET A 105 12.65 -1.09 -3.27
C MET A 105 11.72 -2.17 -3.82
N LEU A 106 11.79 -3.35 -3.19
CA LEU A 106 11.01 -4.54 -3.51
C LEU A 106 9.91 -4.75 -2.48
N PHE A 107 8.86 -5.44 -2.90
CA PHE A 107 7.78 -5.92 -2.04
C PHE A 107 7.24 -7.23 -2.60
N ASN A 108 6.58 -8.03 -1.76
CA ASN A 108 5.88 -9.23 -2.20
C ASN A 108 4.40 -8.91 -2.39
N VAL A 109 3.71 -9.72 -3.19
CA VAL A 109 2.26 -9.68 -3.33
C VAL A 109 1.73 -11.09 -3.12
N LYS A 110 0.70 -11.25 -2.29
CA LYS A 110 -0.01 -12.50 -2.08
C LYS A 110 -1.48 -12.31 -2.45
N VAL A 111 -1.91 -13.04 -3.48
CA VAL A 111 -3.32 -13.15 -3.84
C VAL A 111 -3.84 -14.44 -3.23
N VAL A 112 -4.78 -14.35 -2.29
CA VAL A 112 -5.19 -15.48 -1.45
C VAL A 112 -6.70 -15.61 -1.31
N PRO A 113 -7.23 -16.76 -0.91
CA PRO A 113 -8.64 -16.88 -0.53
C PRO A 113 -9.00 -15.95 0.63
N ARG A 114 -10.26 -15.48 0.68
CA ARG A 114 -10.76 -14.55 1.71
C ARG A 114 -10.39 -14.94 3.14
N ALA A 115 -10.53 -16.21 3.50
CA ALA A 115 -10.22 -16.69 4.84
C ALA A 115 -8.73 -16.54 5.24
N GLU A 116 -7.81 -16.64 4.28
CA GLU A 116 -6.37 -16.45 4.52
C GLU A 116 -6.03 -14.96 4.61
N TYR A 117 -6.67 -14.12 3.79
CA TYR A 117 -6.61 -12.67 3.92
C TYR A 117 -7.06 -12.21 5.31
N ASP A 118 -8.27 -12.61 5.73
CA ASP A 118 -8.83 -12.24 7.04
C ASP A 118 -7.94 -12.72 8.20
N ALA A 119 -7.34 -13.91 8.07
CA ALA A 119 -6.40 -14.44 9.05
C ALA A 119 -5.14 -13.55 9.15
N HIS A 120 -4.58 -13.14 8.02
CA HIS A 120 -3.41 -12.26 8.00
C HIS A 120 -3.70 -10.88 8.59
N ILE A 121 -4.85 -10.28 8.26
CA ILE A 121 -5.29 -9.01 8.87
C ILE A 121 -5.33 -9.12 10.41
N GLU A 122 -5.81 -10.24 10.93
CA GLU A 122 -5.83 -10.48 12.38
C GLU A 122 -4.43 -10.74 12.97
N GLU A 123 -3.51 -11.32 12.21
CA GLU A 123 -2.10 -11.44 12.61
C GLU A 123 -1.45 -10.06 12.76
N LEU A 124 -1.62 -9.17 11.78
CA LEU A 124 -1.14 -7.78 11.87
C LEU A 124 -1.69 -7.08 13.10
N ARG A 125 -3.01 -7.22 13.34
CA ARG A 125 -3.67 -6.65 14.52
C ARG A 125 -3.07 -7.16 15.82
N LYS A 126 -2.88 -8.47 15.96
CA LYS A 126 -2.26 -9.10 17.15
C LYS A 126 -0.80 -8.71 17.34
N ALA A 127 -0.08 -8.47 16.26
CA ALA A 127 1.30 -7.98 16.29
C ALA A 127 1.40 -6.49 16.63
N GLY A 128 0.27 -5.77 16.72
CA GLY A 128 0.20 -4.36 17.09
C GLY A 128 0.33 -3.39 15.91
N PHE A 129 0.29 -3.87 14.67
CA PHE A 129 0.28 -3.03 13.47
C PHE A 129 -1.14 -2.50 13.18
N THR A 130 -1.72 -1.81 14.16
CA THR A 130 -3.06 -1.23 14.09
C THR A 130 -3.03 0.24 13.71
N GLY A 131 -4.09 0.73 13.09
CA GLY A 131 -4.18 2.08 12.56
C GLY A 131 -3.67 2.16 11.12
N GLN A 132 -3.36 3.38 10.70
CA GLN A 132 -2.77 3.67 9.39
C GLN A 132 -1.53 4.54 9.58
N LEU A 133 -0.49 4.29 8.80
CA LEU A 133 0.67 5.17 8.77
C LEU A 133 0.28 6.54 8.17
N GLU A 134 0.90 7.61 8.66
CA GLU A 134 0.71 8.95 8.09
C GLU A 134 1.49 9.08 6.78
N THR A 135 0.76 9.21 5.66
CA THR A 135 1.34 9.05 4.32
C THR A 135 1.18 10.27 3.43
N GLY A 136 0.71 11.39 4.01
CA GLY A 136 0.24 12.54 3.25
C GLY A 136 -1.20 12.38 2.74
N ARG A 137 -1.98 11.41 3.24
CA ARG A 137 -3.43 11.25 2.97
C ARG A 137 -4.29 12.48 3.33
N VAL A 138 -3.70 13.52 3.91
CA VAL A 138 -4.33 14.83 4.15
C VAL A 138 -3.94 15.85 3.07
N ASP A 139 -4.51 15.72 1.86
CA ASP A 139 -5.05 16.89 1.14
C ASP A 139 -6.11 16.58 0.06
N ARG A 140 -7.32 17.11 0.28
CA ARG A 140 -7.90 18.01 -0.73
C ARG A 140 -7.82 19.48 -0.28
N SER A 141 -7.19 19.74 0.87
CA SER A 141 -7.19 21.04 1.57
C SER A 141 -5.81 21.49 2.09
N GLY A 142 -4.73 20.74 1.87
CA GLY A 142 -3.35 21.20 2.06
C GLY A 142 -2.93 21.52 3.49
N VAL A 143 -3.31 20.71 4.49
CA VAL A 143 -2.80 20.89 5.87
C VAL A 143 -2.28 19.56 6.43
N PRO A 144 -0.96 19.40 6.61
CA PRO A 144 -0.38 18.25 7.30
C PRO A 144 -0.29 18.46 8.82
N GLY A 145 -0.59 17.40 9.59
CA GLY A 145 -0.09 17.19 10.94
C GLY A 145 -1.16 16.69 11.94
N PRO A 146 -0.78 15.83 12.92
CA PRO A 146 -1.63 15.57 14.08
C PRO A 146 -1.73 16.84 14.94
N GLU A 147 -2.86 17.00 15.65
CA GLU A 147 -2.96 18.00 16.71
C GLU A 147 -1.81 17.78 17.72
N GLY A 148 -0.79 18.65 17.68
CA GLY A 148 0.22 18.75 18.75
C GLY A 148 1.70 18.54 18.39
N TYR A 149 2.10 18.27 17.14
CA TYR A 149 3.53 18.19 16.84
C TYR A 149 4.15 19.58 16.64
N LYS A 150 4.81 20.10 17.67
CA LYS A 150 5.61 21.34 17.60
C LYS A 150 6.98 21.04 17.00
N THR A 151 7.29 21.68 15.88
CA THR A 151 8.66 21.79 15.38
C THR A 151 9.42 22.83 16.21
N THR A 152 10.52 22.41 16.84
CA THR A 152 11.64 23.30 17.24
C THR A 152 12.60 23.47 16.09
#